data_AF-A0A1J0P960-F1
#
_entry.id   AF-A0A1J0P960-F1
#
_cell.length_a   1.000
_cell.length_b   1.000
_cell.length_c   1.000
_cell.angle_alpha   90.00
_cell.angle_beta   90.00
_cell.angle_gamma   90.00
#
_symmetry.space_group_name_H-M   'P 1'
#
loop_
_entity.id
_entity.type
_entity.pdbx_description
1 polymer ?
#
loop_
_entity_poly.entity_id
_entity_poly.type
_entity_poly.pdbx_seq_one_letter_code
_entity_poly.pdbx_strand_id
1 'polypeptide(L)'
;MRSVPLHLLPGSDLRLALEQLALEQGASGFVLGVVGNLSQAAFQCPGKAAPTVLQGELEIITLQGTVAPQGVHLHLSLSDSECQVWGGHLEPGSLVLKGADLLVGLLDGPLPTPAMAQVPAEHLPAVLSSGSTAEPRVTIAVRPGCPFSWRALRLLRSLDIPHLVIEPEGESRVPQVFIDGALIGGYDALAESNSKGELESLRQR
;
A
#
# COMPACT_ATOMS: atom_id res chain seq x y z
N MET A 1 -20.53 -0.33 -12.48
CA MET A 1 -20.43 0.06 -11.05
C MET A 1 -21.78 0.55 -10.58
N ARG A 2 -22.24 0.08 -9.42
CA ARG A 2 -23.47 0.50 -8.74
C ARG A 2 -23.13 1.06 -7.35
N SER A 3 -23.70 2.21 -7.00
CA SER A 3 -23.55 2.80 -5.67
C SER A 3 -24.61 2.25 -4.70
N VAL A 4 -24.18 1.87 -3.50
CA VAL A 4 -25.05 1.37 -2.42
C VAL A 4 -24.85 2.25 -1.19
N PRO A 5 -25.90 2.95 -0.70
CA PRO A 5 -25.86 3.64 0.58
C PRO A 5 -25.96 2.64 1.73
N LEU A 6 -25.21 2.86 2.80
CA LEU A 6 -25.24 2.07 4.02
C LEU A 6 -25.31 3.02 5.22
N HIS A 7 -26.33 2.84 6.05
CA HIS A 7 -26.48 3.56 7.31
C HIS A 7 -26.18 2.61 8.48
N LEU A 8 -25.27 3.01 9.35
CA LEU A 8 -24.88 2.27 10.55
C LEU A 8 -25.41 2.94 11.81
N LEU A 9 -25.99 2.12 12.67
CA LEU A 9 -26.57 2.54 13.95
C LEU A 9 -25.52 2.56 15.07
N PRO A 10 -25.78 3.25 16.19
CA PRO A 10 -24.96 3.17 17.39
C PRO A 10 -24.57 1.74 17.77
N GLY A 11 -23.31 1.54 18.13
CA GLY A 11 -22.73 0.24 18.49
C GLY A 11 -22.39 -0.67 17.31
N SER A 12 -22.73 -0.30 16.07
CA SER A 12 -22.30 -1.05 14.88
C SER A 12 -20.79 -1.00 14.74
N ASP A 13 -20.18 -2.12 14.38
CA ASP A 13 -18.77 -2.17 14.01
C ASP A 13 -18.60 -1.79 12.53
N LEU A 14 -17.81 -0.75 12.27
CA LEU A 14 -17.60 -0.19 10.94
C LEU A 14 -17.00 -1.20 9.95
N ARG A 15 -16.01 -1.97 10.40
CA ARG A 15 -15.32 -2.95 9.54
C ARG A 15 -16.23 -4.14 9.26
N LEU A 16 -16.82 -4.71 10.30
CA LEU A 16 -17.67 -5.89 10.17
C LEU A 16 -18.91 -5.60 9.33
N ALA A 17 -19.47 -4.39 9.41
CA ALA A 17 -20.60 -3.99 8.58
C ALA A 17 -20.25 -3.93 7.08
N LEU A 18 -19.04 -3.48 6.73
CA LEU A 18 -18.58 -3.46 5.33
C LEU A 18 -18.21 -4.86 4.82
N GLU A 19 -17.64 -5.72 5.67
CA GLU A 19 -17.45 -7.15 5.37
C GLU A 19 -18.80 -7.82 5.07
N GLN A 20 -19.80 -7.58 5.93
CA GLN A 20 -21.16 -8.11 5.79
C GLN A 20 -21.84 -7.61 4.51
N LEU A 21 -21.74 -6.30 4.21
CA LEU A 21 -22.29 -5.73 2.98
C LEU A 21 -21.71 -6.43 1.74
N ALA A 22 -20.40 -6.65 1.69
CA ALA A 22 -19.76 -7.30 0.54
C ALA A 22 -20.23 -8.76 0.36
N LEU A 23 -20.41 -9.49 1.46
CA LEU A 23 -20.96 -10.85 1.46
C LEU A 23 -22.40 -10.88 0.94
N GLU A 24 -23.27 -10.01 1.46
CA GLU A 24 -24.69 -9.94 1.08
C GLU A 24 -24.88 -9.56 -0.39
N GLN A 25 -24.05 -8.64 -0.89
CA GLN A 25 -24.13 -8.20 -2.28
C GLN A 25 -23.40 -9.15 -3.24
N GLY A 26 -22.59 -10.08 -2.71
CA GLY A 26 -21.78 -11.00 -3.52
C GLY A 26 -20.82 -10.27 -4.47
N ALA A 27 -20.42 -9.05 -4.13
CA ALA A 27 -19.73 -8.13 -5.03
C ALA A 27 -18.57 -7.43 -4.34
N SER A 28 -17.55 -7.10 -5.12
CA SER A 28 -16.41 -6.33 -4.66
C SER A 28 -16.54 -4.86 -5.06
N GLY A 29 -15.86 -3.96 -4.35
CA GLY A 29 -16.03 -2.54 -4.52
C GLY A 29 -15.05 -1.68 -3.74
N PHE A 30 -15.35 -0.38 -3.71
CA PHE A 30 -14.61 0.63 -2.97
C PHE A 30 -15.55 1.46 -2.10
N VAL A 31 -15.05 1.89 -0.94
CA VAL A 31 -15.73 2.93 -0.16
C VAL A 31 -15.52 4.26 -0.89
N LEU A 32 -16.62 4.91 -1.28
CA LEU A 32 -16.61 6.18 -2.01
C LEU A 32 -16.71 7.39 -1.08
N GLY A 33 -17.35 7.22 0.08
CA GLY A 33 -17.52 8.28 1.06
C GLY A 33 -18.05 7.76 2.39
N VAL A 34 -17.81 8.54 3.43
CA VAL A 34 -18.27 8.31 4.79
C VAL A 34 -18.53 9.64 5.49
N VAL A 35 -19.51 9.69 6.38
CA VAL A 35 -19.68 10.72 7.40
C VAL A 35 -20.25 10.07 8.65
N GLY A 36 -19.79 10.46 9.84
CA GLY A 36 -20.29 9.89 11.08
C GLY A 36 -19.27 9.96 12.20
N ASN A 37 -19.61 9.30 13.30
CA ASN A 37 -18.76 9.29 14.49
C ASN A 37 -18.68 7.94 15.18
N LEU A 38 -17.59 7.78 15.92
CA LEU A 38 -17.23 6.59 16.66
C LEU A 38 -17.12 6.91 18.15
N SER A 39 -17.47 5.91 18.95
CA SER A 39 -17.24 5.88 20.40
C SER A 39 -15.88 5.25 20.71
N GLN A 40 -15.42 4.39 19.80
CA GLN A 40 -14.13 3.73 19.83
C GLN A 40 -13.63 3.53 18.40
N ALA A 41 -12.35 3.77 18.17
CA ALA A 41 -11.67 3.43 16.94
C ALA A 41 -10.53 2.44 17.23
N ALA A 42 -10.51 1.33 16.51
CA ALA A 42 -9.44 0.34 16.53
C ALA A 42 -8.71 0.38 15.19
N PHE A 43 -7.41 0.71 15.19
CA PHE A 43 -6.62 0.82 13.98
C PHE A 43 -5.17 0.42 14.16
N GLN A 44 -4.59 -0.25 13.17
CA GLN A 44 -3.20 -0.66 13.17
C GLN A 44 -2.31 0.43 12.57
N CYS A 45 -1.44 0.99 13.40
CA CYS A 45 -0.36 1.87 12.94
C CYS A 45 0.77 1.03 12.30
N PRO A 46 1.43 1.54 11.25
CA PRO A 46 2.57 0.86 10.64
C PRO A 46 3.67 0.53 11.66
N GLY A 47 4.16 -0.71 11.65
CA GLY A 47 5.27 -1.15 12.49
C GLY A 47 4.94 -1.37 13.98
N LYS A 48 3.70 -1.16 14.42
CA LYS A 48 3.26 -1.52 15.77
C LYS A 48 2.86 -2.99 15.82
N ALA A 49 3.10 -3.64 16.96
CA ALA A 49 2.83 -5.07 17.14
C ALA A 49 1.34 -5.39 17.39
N ALA A 50 0.58 -4.40 17.88
CA ALA A 50 -0.84 -4.53 18.17
C ALA A 50 -1.61 -3.29 17.67
N PRO A 51 -2.94 -3.42 17.45
CA PRO A 51 -3.79 -2.30 17.11
C PRO A 51 -3.77 -1.22 18.20
N THR A 52 -3.87 0.03 17.77
CA THR A 52 -4.17 1.16 18.64
C THR A 52 -5.67 1.21 18.85
N VAL A 53 -6.11 1.39 20.10
CA VAL A 53 -7.52 1.59 20.45
C VAL A 53 -7.65 2.97 21.07
N LEU A 54 -8.47 3.82 20.45
CA LEU A 54 -8.82 5.14 20.94
C LEU A 54 -10.30 5.16 21.30
N GLN A 55 -10.64 5.70 22.47
CA GLN A 55 -12.02 5.84 22.95
C GLN A 55 -12.33 7.32 23.17
N GLY A 56 -13.57 7.72 22.91
CA GLY A 56 -14.04 9.10 23.06
C GLY A 56 -15.12 9.44 22.05
N GLU A 57 -15.46 10.73 21.93
CA GLU A 57 -16.24 11.21 20.79
C GLU A 57 -15.30 11.48 19.63
N LEU A 58 -15.32 10.60 18.63
CA LEU A 58 -14.38 10.61 17.51
C LEU A 58 -15.15 10.86 16.20
N GLU A 59 -14.80 11.91 15.47
CA GLU A 59 -15.41 12.21 14.17
C GLU A 59 -14.63 11.52 13.06
N ILE A 60 -15.32 10.80 12.17
CA ILE A 60 -14.70 10.14 11.02
C ILE A 60 -14.41 11.20 9.96
N ILE A 61 -13.14 11.39 9.63
CA ILE A 61 -12.72 12.32 8.56
C ILE A 61 -12.67 11.59 7.22
N THR A 62 -12.04 10.40 7.20
CA THR A 62 -11.98 9.57 6.00
C THR A 62 -12.12 8.09 6.35
N LEU A 63 -12.73 7.35 5.43
CA LEU A 63 -12.68 5.90 5.34
C LEU A 63 -12.51 5.57 3.86
N GLN A 64 -11.42 4.87 3.53
CA GLN A 64 -11.04 4.58 2.16
C GLN A 64 -10.53 3.16 2.05
N GLY A 65 -10.82 2.50 0.93
CA GLY A 65 -10.30 1.17 0.68
C GLY A 65 -11.27 0.29 -0.09
N THR A 66 -10.93 -1.00 -0.13
CA THR A 66 -11.66 -2.01 -0.89
C THR A 66 -12.53 -2.88 0.01
N VAL A 67 -13.64 -3.33 -0.57
CA VAL A 67 -14.51 -4.34 0.02
C VAL A 67 -14.68 -5.50 -0.95
N ALA A 68 -14.68 -6.73 -0.45
CA ALA A 68 -14.93 -7.92 -1.25
C ALA A 68 -15.47 -9.06 -0.35
N PRO A 69 -16.16 -10.07 -0.92
CA PRO A 69 -16.62 -11.23 -0.14
C PRO A 69 -15.48 -11.99 0.57
N GLN A 70 -14.25 -11.88 0.07
CA GLN A 70 -13.08 -12.54 0.65
C GLN A 70 -12.41 -11.71 1.76
N GLY A 71 -12.81 -10.46 1.94
CA GLY A 71 -12.23 -9.56 2.94
C GLY A 71 -12.24 -8.11 2.50
N VAL A 72 -11.92 -7.23 3.44
CA VAL A 72 -11.82 -5.78 3.23
C VAL A 72 -10.38 -5.32 3.47
N HIS A 73 -9.97 -4.25 2.81
CA HIS A 73 -8.74 -3.52 3.13
C HIS A 73 -9.08 -2.05 3.24
N LEU A 74 -9.23 -1.58 4.48
CA LEU A 74 -9.76 -0.26 4.79
C LEU A 74 -8.74 0.53 5.61
N HIS A 75 -8.56 1.80 5.28
CA HIS A 75 -7.82 2.77 6.06
C HIS A 75 -8.77 3.88 6.51
N LEU A 76 -8.53 4.41 7.70
CA LEU A 76 -9.37 5.38 8.40
C LEU A 76 -8.52 6.56 8.84
N SER A 77 -9.09 7.76 8.81
CA SER A 77 -8.64 8.88 9.64
C SER A 77 -9.79 9.48 10.44
N LEU A 78 -9.49 9.98 11.64
CA LEU A 78 -10.47 10.49 12.59
C LEU A 78 -9.90 11.64 13.41
N SER A 79 -10.76 12.53 13.89
CA SER A 79 -10.39 13.56 14.88
C SER A 79 -11.00 13.30 16.24
N ASP A 80 -10.24 13.59 17.29
CA ASP A 80 -10.74 13.64 18.67
C ASP A 80 -11.30 15.02 19.03
N SER A 81 -11.71 15.19 20.29
CA SER A 81 -12.27 16.43 20.83
C SER A 81 -11.29 17.60 20.88
N GLU A 82 -9.99 17.35 20.74
CA GLU A 82 -8.94 18.37 20.66
C GLU A 82 -8.54 18.66 19.20
N CYS A 83 -9.28 18.12 18.23
CA CYS A 83 -9.00 18.19 16.80
C CYS A 83 -7.67 17.55 16.39
N GLN A 84 -7.10 16.64 17.20
CA GLN A 84 -5.94 15.87 16.77
C GLN A 84 -6.40 14.78 15.81
N VAL A 85 -5.66 14.58 14.72
CA VAL A 85 -6.00 13.61 13.69
C VAL A 85 -5.17 12.34 13.83
N TRP A 86 -5.86 11.22 13.90
CA TRP A 86 -5.30 9.88 14.00
C TRP A 86 -5.66 9.06 12.77
N GLY A 87 -4.89 8.01 12.46
CA GLY A 87 -5.21 7.14 11.34
C GLY A 87 -4.35 5.90 11.22
N GLY A 88 -4.84 4.94 10.44
CA GLY A 88 -4.18 3.66 10.22
C GLY A 88 -5.06 2.68 9.43
N HIS A 89 -4.65 1.42 9.40
CA HIS A 89 -5.47 0.34 8.85
C HIS A 89 -6.62 0.04 9.83
N LEU A 90 -7.86 -0.04 9.33
CA LEU A 90 -9.04 -0.26 10.16
C LEU A 90 -9.05 -1.69 10.69
N GLU A 91 -9.16 -1.83 12.00
CA GLU A 91 -9.28 -3.11 12.69
C GLU A 91 -10.71 -3.28 13.26
N PRO A 92 -11.13 -4.52 13.55
CA PRO A 92 -12.37 -4.75 14.28
C PRO A 92 -12.33 -4.08 15.66
N GLY A 93 -13.48 -3.64 16.14
CA GLY A 93 -13.63 -2.86 17.36
C GLY A 93 -13.83 -1.36 17.13
N SER A 94 -14.10 -0.92 15.90
CA SER A 94 -14.40 0.48 15.59
C SER A 94 -15.90 0.74 15.63
N LEU A 95 -16.40 1.25 16.76
CA LEU A 95 -17.82 1.26 17.13
C LEU A 95 -18.47 2.62 16.88
N VAL A 96 -19.54 2.65 16.10
CA VAL A 96 -20.34 3.85 15.82
C VAL A 96 -20.94 4.43 17.11
N LEU A 97 -20.85 5.75 17.30
CA LEU A 97 -21.43 6.44 18.46
C LEU A 97 -22.90 6.81 18.22
N LYS A 98 -23.18 7.70 17.26
CA LYS A 98 -24.53 8.20 16.96
C LYS A 98 -25.05 7.66 15.63
N GLY A 99 -24.18 7.59 14.63
CA GLY A 99 -24.49 7.08 13.30
C GLY A 99 -23.31 7.23 12.37
N ALA A 100 -23.27 6.39 11.32
CA ALA A 100 -22.35 6.58 10.21
C ALA A 100 -23.05 6.26 8.89
N ASP A 101 -22.99 7.20 7.96
CA ASP A 101 -23.50 7.06 6.60
C ASP A 101 -22.34 6.83 5.64
N LEU A 102 -22.43 5.76 4.86
CA LEU A 102 -21.42 5.34 3.91
C LEU A 102 -22.02 5.24 2.51
N LEU A 103 -21.19 5.53 1.51
CA LEU A 103 -21.47 5.23 0.12
C LEU A 103 -20.44 4.23 -0.39
N VAL A 104 -20.90 3.07 -0.87
CA VAL A 104 -20.03 2.01 -1.40
C VAL A 104 -20.29 1.83 -2.89
N GLY A 105 -19.23 1.86 -3.70
CA GLY A 105 -19.26 1.60 -5.13
C GLY A 105 -18.93 0.15 -5.42
N LEU A 106 -19.95 -0.65 -5.74
CA LEU A 106 -19.79 -2.06 -6.12
C LEU A 106 -19.50 -2.18 -7.61
N LEU A 107 -18.47 -2.94 -7.95
CA LEU A 107 -18.03 -3.18 -9.32
C LEU A 107 -18.79 -4.34 -9.95
N ASP A 108 -18.81 -4.37 -11.28
CA ASP A 108 -19.44 -5.46 -12.04
C ASP A 108 -18.49 -6.67 -12.23
N GLY A 109 -17.21 -6.49 -11.89
CA GLY A 109 -16.17 -7.51 -11.95
C GLY A 109 -15.33 -7.54 -10.67
N PRO A 110 -14.41 -8.51 -10.54
CA PRO A 110 -13.58 -8.64 -9.35
C PRO A 110 -12.62 -7.45 -9.21
N LEU A 111 -12.16 -7.20 -7.99
CA LEU A 111 -11.04 -6.29 -7.77
C LEU A 111 -9.80 -6.76 -8.53
N PRO A 112 -8.94 -5.81 -8.98
CA PRO A 112 -7.66 -6.16 -9.57
C PRO A 112 -6.84 -6.97 -8.56
N THR A 113 -6.48 -8.19 -8.92
CA THR A 113 -5.47 -8.95 -8.15
C THR A 113 -4.07 -8.45 -8.52
N PRO A 114 -3.06 -8.62 -7.65
CA PRO A 114 -1.68 -8.31 -7.99
C PRO A 114 -1.19 -9.01 -9.27
N ALA A 115 -1.79 -10.15 -9.63
CA ALA A 115 -1.54 -10.85 -10.90
C ALA A 115 -2.21 -10.17 -12.12
N MET A 116 -3.36 -9.51 -11.92
CA MET A 116 -4.10 -8.76 -12.95
C MET A 116 -3.61 -7.32 -13.12
N ALA A 117 -2.85 -6.79 -12.16
CA ALA A 117 -2.22 -5.46 -12.23
C ALA A 117 -0.97 -5.42 -13.15
N GLN A 118 -0.76 -6.45 -13.98
CA GLN A 118 0.10 -6.33 -15.14
C GLN A 118 -0.61 -5.43 -16.14
N VAL A 119 -0.38 -4.13 -16.05
CA VAL A 119 -0.62 -3.22 -17.17
C VAL A 119 0.12 -3.84 -18.37
N PRO A 120 -0.56 -4.17 -19.49
CA PRO A 120 0.15 -4.56 -20.69
C PRO A 120 1.12 -3.42 -21.00
N ALA A 121 2.41 -3.73 -21.17
CA ALA A 121 3.44 -2.74 -21.43
C ALA A 121 3.23 -1.91 -22.73
N GLU A 122 2.11 -2.10 -23.41
CA GLU A 122 1.82 -1.66 -24.77
C GLU A 122 1.25 -0.22 -24.87
N HIS A 123 0.92 0.44 -23.75
CA HIS A 123 0.39 1.82 -23.75
C HIS A 123 1.15 2.81 -22.85
N LEU A 124 2.38 2.49 -22.45
CA LEU A 124 3.29 3.56 -22.05
C LEU A 124 3.59 4.40 -23.30
N PRO A 125 3.45 5.75 -23.28
CA PRO A 125 3.93 6.56 -24.39
C PRO A 125 5.39 6.14 -24.61
N ALA A 126 5.72 5.80 -25.86
CA ALA A 126 7.06 5.39 -26.25
C ALA A 126 8.03 6.35 -25.58
N VAL A 127 8.73 5.85 -24.56
CA VAL A 127 9.79 6.59 -23.89
C VAL A 127 10.69 6.98 -25.03
N LEU A 128 10.81 8.29 -25.26
CA LEU A 128 11.73 8.84 -26.22
C LEU A 128 13.06 8.13 -25.95
N SER A 129 13.48 7.30 -26.90
CA SER A 129 14.81 6.73 -26.99
C SER A 129 15.78 7.90 -27.09
N SER A 130 16.08 8.50 -25.93
CA SER A 130 17.22 9.37 -25.74
C SER A 130 18.41 8.43 -25.58
N GLY A 131 19.29 8.48 -26.57
CA GLY A 131 20.41 7.57 -26.70
C GLY A 131 21.29 7.56 -25.46
N SER A 132 21.46 6.37 -24.89
CA SER A 132 22.68 5.97 -24.23
C SER A 132 22.84 4.47 -24.50
N THR A 133 23.84 4.12 -25.30
CA THR A 133 24.25 2.74 -25.60
C THR A 133 25.09 2.12 -24.48
N ALA A 134 25.10 2.72 -23.28
CA ALA A 134 25.86 2.21 -22.15
C ALA A 134 24.94 1.37 -21.25
N GLU A 135 25.34 0.11 -21.01
CA GLU A 135 24.69 -0.74 -20.02
C GLU A 135 24.60 -0.01 -18.67
N PRO A 136 23.49 -0.18 -17.92
CA PRO A 136 23.34 0.47 -16.62
C PRO A 136 24.47 0.05 -15.68
N ARG A 137 25.10 1.03 -15.05
CA ARG A 137 26.23 0.83 -14.12
C ARG A 137 25.84 0.00 -12.88
N VAL A 138 24.55 -0.05 -12.55
CA VAL A 138 24.05 -0.84 -11.43
C VAL A 138 23.46 -2.15 -11.94
N THR A 139 23.89 -3.27 -11.37
CA THR A 139 23.29 -4.59 -11.59
C THR A 139 22.82 -5.14 -10.24
N ILE A 140 21.67 -5.82 -10.20
CA ILE A 140 21.13 -6.39 -8.96
C ILE A 140 20.61 -7.81 -9.18
N ALA A 141 21.14 -8.77 -8.42
CA ALA A 141 20.62 -10.12 -8.37
C ALA A 141 19.51 -10.22 -7.32
N VAL A 142 18.34 -10.75 -7.70
CA VAL A 142 17.16 -10.80 -6.84
C VAL A 142 16.48 -12.17 -6.89
N ARG A 143 15.67 -12.49 -5.88
CA ARG A 143 14.80 -13.68 -5.91
C ARG A 143 13.33 -13.30 -5.68
N PRO A 144 12.38 -13.88 -6.43
CA PRO A 144 10.96 -13.73 -6.15
C PRO A 144 10.65 -14.07 -4.70
N GLY A 145 9.84 -13.21 -4.05
CA GLY A 145 9.42 -13.40 -2.66
C GLY A 145 10.44 -12.94 -1.60
N CYS A 146 11.64 -12.50 -1.95
CA CYS A 146 12.59 -11.94 -0.99
C CYS A 146 12.23 -10.49 -0.61
N PRO A 147 11.89 -10.19 0.67
CA PRO A 147 11.51 -8.83 1.08
C PRO A 147 12.63 -7.79 0.85
N PHE A 148 13.89 -8.19 1.04
CA PHE A 148 15.05 -7.31 0.85
C PHE A 148 15.30 -6.99 -0.63
N SER A 149 14.98 -7.92 -1.54
CA SER A 149 15.06 -7.67 -2.98
C SER A 149 14.04 -6.60 -3.41
N TRP A 150 12.81 -6.66 -2.87
CA TRP A 150 11.81 -5.63 -3.13
C TRP A 150 12.18 -4.27 -2.56
N ARG A 151 12.77 -4.23 -1.37
CA ARG A 151 13.25 -2.97 -0.77
C ARG A 151 14.38 -2.35 -1.58
N ALA A 152 15.35 -3.15 -2.05
CA ALA A 152 16.44 -2.66 -2.88
C ALA A 152 15.96 -2.11 -4.23
N LEU A 153 15.10 -2.86 -4.93
CA LEU A 153 14.51 -2.41 -6.20
C LEU A 153 13.64 -1.17 -6.04
N ARG A 154 12.89 -1.05 -4.94
CA ARG A 154 12.11 0.16 -4.64
C ARG A 154 13.02 1.37 -4.43
N LEU A 155 14.13 1.20 -3.71
CA LEU A 155 15.09 2.27 -3.46
C LEU A 155 15.72 2.77 -4.77
N LEU A 156 16.24 1.87 -5.62
CA LEU A 156 16.84 2.23 -6.91
C LEU A 156 15.86 2.99 -7.80
N ARG A 157 14.61 2.52 -7.91
CA ARG A 157 13.55 3.22 -8.66
C ARG A 157 13.21 4.59 -8.08
N SER A 158 13.15 4.73 -6.76
CA SER A 158 12.83 6.01 -6.13
C SER A 158 13.90 7.08 -6.35
N LEU A 159 15.14 6.66 -6.61
CA LEU A 159 16.28 7.55 -6.88
C LEU A 159 16.48 7.83 -8.38
N ASP A 160 15.67 7.22 -9.23
CA ASP A 160 15.82 7.22 -10.69
C ASP A 160 17.21 6.71 -11.15
N ILE A 161 17.65 5.61 -10.53
CA ILE A 161 18.92 4.95 -10.87
C ILE A 161 18.65 3.82 -11.87
N PRO A 162 19.20 3.88 -13.09
CA PRO A 162 19.13 2.79 -14.05
C PRO A 162 19.82 1.54 -13.51
N HIS A 163 19.15 0.40 -13.57
CA HIS A 163 19.69 -0.86 -13.08
C HIS A 163 19.25 -2.05 -13.93
N LEU A 164 20.13 -3.04 -14.06
CA LEU A 164 19.84 -4.34 -14.65
C LEU A 164 19.51 -5.36 -13.56
N VAL A 165 18.42 -6.10 -13.72
CA VAL A 165 18.05 -7.19 -12.82
C VAL A 165 18.57 -8.51 -13.39
N ILE A 166 19.29 -9.28 -12.59
CA ILE A 166 19.85 -10.58 -12.98
C ILE A 166 19.38 -11.69 -12.03
N GLU A 167 19.51 -12.93 -12.50
CA GLU A 167 19.32 -14.10 -11.65
C GLU A 167 20.54 -14.30 -10.74
N PRO A 168 20.33 -14.67 -9.45
CA PRO A 168 21.43 -14.90 -8.52
C PRO A 168 22.20 -16.16 -8.87
N GLU A 169 23.52 -16.11 -8.74
CA GLU A 169 24.37 -17.28 -8.91
C GLU A 169 24.23 -18.22 -7.70
N GLY A 170 23.62 -19.38 -7.95
CA GLY A 170 23.45 -20.44 -6.96
C GLY A 170 22.55 -20.07 -5.77
N GLU A 171 22.92 -20.56 -4.58
CA GLU A 171 22.16 -20.34 -3.34
C GLU A 171 22.58 -19.07 -2.59
N SER A 172 23.27 -18.14 -3.27
CA SER A 172 23.75 -16.89 -2.68
C SER A 172 22.61 -16.07 -2.05
N ARG A 173 22.93 -15.36 -0.96
CA ARG A 173 21.99 -14.45 -0.30
C ARG A 173 21.64 -13.30 -1.23
N VAL A 174 20.36 -13.00 -1.37
CA VAL A 174 19.84 -11.91 -2.19
C VAL A 174 19.19 -10.81 -1.33
N PRO A 175 19.20 -9.54 -1.79
CA PRO A 175 19.76 -9.08 -3.06
C PRO A 175 21.29 -9.03 -3.03
N GLN A 176 21.92 -9.10 -4.21
CA GLN A 176 23.33 -8.76 -4.40
C GLN A 176 23.39 -7.59 -5.38
N VAL A 177 23.95 -6.47 -4.96
CA VAL A 177 24.02 -5.24 -5.74
C VAL A 177 25.46 -5.03 -6.19
N PHE A 178 25.61 -4.74 -7.47
CA PHE A 178 26.88 -4.49 -8.13
C PHE A 178 26.87 -3.09 -8.72
N ILE A 179 27.97 -2.35 -8.55
CA ILE A 179 28.20 -1.06 -9.19
C ILE A 179 29.46 -1.21 -10.03
N ASP A 180 29.37 -0.93 -11.33
CA ASP A 180 30.46 -1.11 -12.30
C ASP A 180 31.07 -2.53 -12.25
N GLY A 181 30.23 -3.54 -12.00
CA GLY A 181 30.61 -4.95 -11.87
C GLY A 181 31.18 -5.35 -10.51
N ALA A 182 31.44 -4.41 -9.59
CA ALA A 182 31.92 -4.71 -8.25
C ALA A 182 30.76 -4.93 -7.26
N LEU A 183 30.77 -6.06 -6.55
CA LEU A 183 29.78 -6.37 -5.51
C LEU A 183 29.93 -5.39 -4.34
N ILE A 184 28.89 -4.60 -4.09
CA ILE A 184 28.82 -3.71 -2.92
C ILE A 184 28.13 -4.36 -1.71
N GLY A 185 27.35 -5.41 -1.94
CA GLY A 185 26.65 -6.17 -0.90
C GLY A 185 25.15 -6.27 -1.14
N GLY A 186 24.38 -6.41 -0.06
CA GLY A 186 22.92 -6.54 -0.12
C GLY A 186 22.17 -5.23 0.08
N TYR A 187 20.91 -5.33 0.51
CA TYR A 187 20.07 -4.15 0.73
C TYR A 187 20.67 -3.18 1.76
N ASP A 188 21.24 -3.69 2.86
CA ASP A 188 21.79 -2.85 3.92
C ASP A 188 22.96 -1.99 3.42
N ALA A 189 23.86 -2.57 2.63
CA ALA A 189 24.96 -1.84 1.99
C ALA A 189 24.45 -0.78 1.00
N LEU A 190 23.43 -1.11 0.20
CA LEU A 190 22.80 -0.16 -0.71
C LEU A 190 22.14 1.00 0.04
N ALA A 191 21.45 0.72 1.15
CA ALA A 191 20.82 1.74 1.98
C ALA A 191 21.85 2.65 2.67
N GLU A 192 22.98 2.08 3.10
CA GLU A 192 24.10 2.81 3.66
C GLU A 192 24.73 3.76 2.62
N SER A 193 25.04 3.27 1.41
CA SER A 193 25.56 4.10 0.33
C SER A 193 24.60 5.23 -0.07
N ASN A 194 23.28 4.97 -0.05
CA ASN A 194 22.28 6.02 -0.24
C ASN A 194 22.37 7.10 0.85
N SER A 195 22.46 6.70 2.12
CA SER A 195 22.55 7.65 3.25
C SER A 195 23.81 8.52 3.21
N LYS A 196 24.88 8.02 2.59
CA LYS A 196 26.16 8.73 2.38
C LYS A 196 26.16 9.59 1.10
N GLY A 197 25.10 9.55 0.29
CA GLY A 197 25.01 10.26 -0.98
C GLY A 197 25.88 9.67 -2.10
N GLU A 198 26.42 8.47 -1.93
CA GLU A 198 27.35 7.84 -2.89
C GLU A 198 26.64 7.46 -4.20
N LEU A 199 25.32 7.27 -4.13
CA LEU A 199 24.49 6.88 -5.28
C LEU A 199 24.07 8.06 -6.17
N GLU A 200 24.32 9.31 -5.76
CA GLU A 200 23.89 10.50 -6.53
C GLU A 200 24.49 10.54 -7.94
N SER A 201 25.72 10.04 -8.10
CA SER A 201 26.40 9.97 -9.40
C SER A 201 25.81 8.93 -10.37
N LEU A 202 24.90 8.08 -9.89
CA LEU A 202 24.28 6.99 -10.67
C LEU A 202 22.87 7.33 -11.15
N ARG A 203 22.33 8.49 -10.77
CA ARG A 203 20.98 8.93 -11.14
C ARG A 203 20.96 9.40 -12.58
N GLN A 204 19.90 9.08 -13.33
CA GLN A 204 19.60 9.81 -14.55
C GLN A 204 18.92 11.14 -14.16
N ARG A 205 19.35 12.24 -14.79
CA ARG A 205 18.74 13.57 -14.62
C ARG A 205 17.85 13.87 -15.80
#